data_AF-A0A7C8EP03-F1
#
_entry.id   AF-A0A7C8EP03-F1
#
_cell.length_a   1.000
_cell.length_b   1.000
_cell.length_c   1.000
_cell.angle_alpha   90.00
_cell.angle_beta   90.00
_cell.angle_gamma   90.00
#
_symmetry.space_group_name_H-M   'P 1'
#
loop_
_entity.id
_entity.type
_entity.pdbx_description
1 polymer ?
#
loop_
_entity_poly.entity_id
_entity_poly.type
_entity_poly.pdbx_seq_one_letter_code
_entity_poly.pdbx_strand_id
1 'polypeptide(L)'
;MNLVYIDESGNTGLNLKDRQQPVFLLAAIVVHSSKWFSVEKGLRRILEGYFSPELSHSMELHAIDLKLRRKHFEKISFDESLTIRNKMLQMLIDYEIPVIYQRIIKGKFEKFCEANYGPGIKINPYVMAFPFVCLEVNRYLQKKGAEELGMLIFDEQKETFQQVERTLRTLRLDPSSILKTTNLIEKGFFVDSKKACLYN
;
A
#
# COMPACT_ATOMS: atom_id res chain seq x y z
N MET A 1 -17.14 7.00 -3.01
CA MET A 1 -15.82 6.98 -3.70
C MET A 1 -14.76 6.58 -2.69
N ASN A 2 -13.89 5.64 -3.05
CA ASN A 2 -12.88 5.09 -2.16
C ASN A 2 -11.49 5.42 -2.69
N LEU A 3 -10.63 5.99 -1.85
CA LEU A 3 -9.22 6.20 -2.12
C LEU A 3 -8.46 4.94 -1.72
N VAL A 4 -7.80 4.30 -2.68
CA VAL A 4 -7.09 3.03 -2.49
C VAL A 4 -5.60 3.28 -2.58
N TYR A 5 -4.96 3.45 -1.44
CA TYR A 5 -3.52 3.66 -1.36
C TYR A 5 -2.79 2.32 -1.39
N ILE A 6 -1.88 2.14 -2.34
CA ILE A 6 -1.09 0.94 -2.50
C ILE A 6 0.37 1.25 -2.20
N ASP A 7 0.96 0.43 -1.34
CA ASP A 7 2.39 0.49 -0.98
C ASP A 7 2.93 -0.93 -0.77
N GLU A 8 4.25 -1.08 -0.88
CA GLU A 8 4.93 -2.36 -0.71
C GLU A 8 6.03 -2.35 0.33
N SER A 9 6.39 -3.55 0.76
CA SER A 9 7.55 -3.78 1.60
C SER A 9 8.33 -4.99 1.13
N GLY A 10 9.64 -4.93 1.28
CA GLY A 10 10.53 -6.01 0.88
C GLY A 10 10.70 -6.13 -0.64
N ASN A 11 10.56 -5.04 -1.39
CA ASN A 11 10.82 -5.03 -2.83
C ASN A 11 12.33 -5.05 -3.11
N THR A 12 12.83 -6.17 -3.63
CA THR A 12 14.23 -6.33 -4.07
C THR A 12 14.31 -6.63 -5.56
N GLY A 13 13.28 -6.22 -6.32
CA GLY A 13 13.13 -6.53 -7.73
C GLY A 13 13.15 -8.04 -8.00
N LEU A 14 14.07 -8.48 -8.85
CA LEU A 14 14.22 -9.89 -9.22
C LEU A 14 15.10 -10.71 -8.25
N ASN A 15 15.65 -10.09 -7.19
CA ASN A 15 16.44 -10.82 -6.20
C ASN A 15 15.53 -11.59 -5.22
N LEU A 16 15.12 -12.79 -5.62
CA LEU A 16 14.28 -13.68 -4.80
C LEU A 16 15.02 -14.41 -3.67
N LYS A 17 16.36 -14.26 -3.59
CA LYS A 17 17.22 -14.93 -2.60
C LYS A 17 17.72 -13.99 -1.50
N ASP A 18 17.17 -12.79 -1.40
CA ASP A 18 17.53 -11.85 -0.34
C ASP A 18 17.15 -12.42 1.04
N ARG A 19 18.17 -12.72 1.85
CA ARG A 19 18.00 -13.28 3.19
C ARG A 19 17.54 -12.25 4.22
N GLN A 20 17.83 -10.97 4.00
CA GLN A 20 17.40 -9.87 4.88
C GLN A 20 15.94 -9.49 4.60
N GLN A 21 15.49 -9.66 3.36
CA GLN A 21 14.11 -9.39 2.93
C GLN A 21 13.47 -10.63 2.28
N PRO A 22 13.21 -11.72 3.02
CA PRO A 22 12.72 -12.98 2.45
C PRO A 22 11.24 -12.94 2.03
N VAL A 23 10.53 -11.88 2.40
CA VAL A 23 9.10 -11.70 2.15
C VAL A 23 8.90 -10.39 1.40
N PHE A 24 8.10 -10.45 0.35
CA PHE A 24 7.51 -9.30 -0.31
C PHE A 24 6.05 -9.16 0.15
N LEU A 25 5.61 -7.94 0.42
CA LEU A 25 4.24 -7.61 0.79
C LEU A 25 3.77 -6.45 -0.08
N LEU A 26 2.63 -6.59 -0.74
CA LEU A 26 1.92 -5.50 -1.38
C LEU A 26 0.60 -5.31 -0.63
N ALA A 27 0.34 -4.10 -0.14
CA ALA A 27 -0.85 -3.80 0.64
C ALA A 27 -1.61 -2.61 0.04
N ALA A 28 -2.93 -2.65 0.19
CA ALA A 28 -3.87 -1.62 -0.17
C ALA A 28 -4.67 -1.22 1.08
N ILE A 29 -4.73 0.09 1.35
CA ILE A 29 -5.62 0.67 2.36
C ILE A 29 -6.76 1.38 1.62
N VAL A 30 -8.01 1.05 1.99
CA VAL A 30 -9.20 1.57 1.30
C VAL A 30 -9.94 2.59 2.18
N VAL A 31 -9.79 3.87 1.88
CA VAL A 31 -10.41 4.95 2.66
C VAL A 31 -11.57 5.55 1.87
N HIS A 32 -12.79 5.44 2.39
CA HIS A 32 -13.92 6.18 1.78
C HIS A 32 -13.68 7.69 1.92
N SER A 33 -13.94 8.47 0.86
CA SER A 33 -13.60 9.90 0.83
C SER A 33 -14.22 10.70 1.98
N SER A 34 -15.42 10.33 2.45
CA SER A 34 -16.06 10.95 3.61
C SER A 34 -15.34 10.71 4.95
N LYS A 35 -14.53 9.63 5.06
CA LYS A 35 -13.76 9.31 6.26
C LYS A 35 -12.37 9.98 6.26
N TRP A 36 -11.90 10.50 5.12
CA TRP A 36 -10.55 11.05 4.94
C TRP A 36 -10.15 12.02 6.06
N PHE A 37 -10.94 13.08 6.25
CA PHE A 37 -10.62 14.12 7.24
C PHE A 37 -10.61 13.57 8.68
N SER A 38 -11.46 12.60 8.99
CA SER A 38 -11.51 11.99 10.31
C SER A 38 -10.29 11.12 10.58
N VAL A 39 -9.86 10.34 9.58
CA VAL A 39 -8.63 9.53 9.65
C VAL A 39 -7.40 10.43 9.81
N GLU A 40 -7.30 11.48 9.00
CA GLU A 40 -6.20 12.44 9.08
C GLU A 40 -6.13 13.12 10.45
N LYS A 41 -7.26 13.62 10.95
CA LYS A 41 -7.35 14.23 12.29
C LYS A 41 -7.01 13.23 13.39
N GLY A 42 -7.43 11.97 13.24
CA GLY A 42 -7.07 10.89 14.15
C GLY A 42 -5.57 10.67 14.22
N LEU A 43 -4.91 10.61 13.05
CA LEU A 43 -3.47 10.47 12.95
C LEU A 43 -2.74 11.66 13.60
N ARG A 44 -3.14 12.89 13.27
CA ARG A 44 -2.55 14.12 13.83
C ARG A 44 -2.65 14.13 15.36
N ARG A 45 -3.81 13.79 15.92
CA ARG A 45 -4.01 13.71 17.37
C ARG A 45 -3.11 12.66 18.04
N ILE A 46 -2.85 11.53 17.38
CA ILE A 46 -1.89 10.54 17.89
C ILE A 46 -0.50 11.17 17.97
N LEU A 47 -0.06 11.89 16.93
CA LEU A 47 1.27 12.49 16.85
C LEU A 47 1.45 13.69 17.79
N GLU A 48 0.45 14.55 17.94
CA GLU A 48 0.47 15.69 18.88
C GLU A 48 0.70 15.26 20.34
N GLY A 49 0.38 14.02 20.69
CA GLY A 49 0.69 13.47 22.01
C GLY A 49 2.18 13.24 22.28
N TYR A 50 3.03 13.30 21.25
CA TYR A 50 4.46 12.98 21.33
C TYR A 50 5.37 14.03 20.68
N PHE A 51 4.84 14.87 19.79
CA PHE A 51 5.58 15.87 19.03
C PHE A 51 4.97 17.26 19.19
N SER A 52 5.77 18.30 18.95
CA SER A 52 5.23 19.67 18.88
C SER A 52 4.19 19.79 17.74
N PRO A 53 3.19 20.68 17.87
CA PRO A 53 2.17 20.86 16.83
C PRO A 53 2.76 21.16 15.45
N GLU A 54 3.82 21.96 15.36
CA GLU A 54 4.51 22.28 14.11
C GLU A 54 5.09 21.03 13.43
N LEU A 55 5.71 20.15 14.22
CA LEU A 55 6.32 18.93 13.72
C LEU A 55 5.27 17.88 13.38
N SER A 56 4.25 17.71 14.23
CA SER A 56 3.16 16.76 13.99
C SER A 56 2.37 17.06 12.73
N HIS A 57 2.40 18.32 12.26
CA HIS A 57 1.67 18.72 11.05
C HIS A 57 2.45 18.59 9.75
N SER A 58 3.78 18.68 9.83
CA SER A 58 4.68 18.75 8.66
C SER A 58 5.49 17.48 8.41
N MET A 59 5.55 16.57 9.38
CA MET A 59 6.36 15.36 9.26
C MET A 59 5.73 14.29 8.37
N GLU A 60 6.56 13.68 7.52
CA GLU A 60 6.23 12.44 6.83
C GLU A 60 6.59 11.25 7.75
N LEU A 61 5.63 10.34 7.95
CA LEU A 61 5.82 9.17 8.80
C LEU A 61 6.39 8.00 7.99
N HIS A 62 7.60 7.58 8.31
CA HIS A 62 8.14 6.31 7.82
C HIS A 62 8.20 5.28 8.95
N ALA A 63 7.59 4.12 8.73
CA ALA A 63 7.57 3.04 9.71
C ALA A 63 8.97 2.57 10.12
N ILE A 64 9.95 2.64 9.19
CA ILE A 64 11.35 2.30 9.49
C ILE A 64 12.02 3.30 10.43
N ASP A 65 11.71 4.60 10.28
CA ASP A 65 12.26 5.65 11.14
C ASP A 65 11.67 5.56 12.56
N LEU A 66 10.38 5.24 12.68
CA LEU A 66 9.73 4.97 13.97
C LEU A 66 10.34 3.73 14.66
N LYS A 67 10.56 2.64 13.90
CA LYS A 67 11.11 1.39 14.42
C LYS A 67 12.57 1.54 14.86
N LEU A 68 13.38 2.21 14.06
CA LEU A 68 14.80 2.43 14.35
C LEU A 68 15.05 3.64 15.25
N ARG A 69 14.00 4.42 15.56
CA ARG A 69 14.03 5.65 16.34
C ARG A 69 15.03 6.66 15.77
N ARG A 70 14.87 6.98 14.49
CA ARG A 70 15.72 7.94 13.74
C ARG A 70 14.94 9.19 13.36
N LYS A 71 15.64 10.23 12.91
CA LYS A 71 15.04 11.51 12.51
C LYS A 71 14.22 12.09 13.67
N HIS A 72 12.93 12.35 13.44
CA HIS A 72 12.02 12.92 14.42
C HIS A 72 11.81 12.03 15.66
N PHE A 73 12.10 10.73 15.58
CA PHE A 73 11.85 9.75 16.65
C PHE A 73 13.03 9.53 17.61
N GLU A 74 14.15 10.24 17.45
CA GLU A 74 15.37 10.02 18.27
C GLU A 74 15.15 10.23 19.77
N LYS A 75 14.24 11.15 20.12
CA LYS A 75 13.92 11.51 21.51
C LYS A 75 12.80 10.66 22.11
N ILE A 76 12.21 9.77 21.32
CA ILE A 76 11.10 8.92 21.75
C ILE A 76 11.65 7.59 22.28
N SER A 77 11.11 7.14 23.40
CA SER A 77 11.45 5.84 23.99
C SER A 77 10.92 4.68 23.14
N PHE A 78 11.44 3.47 23.36
CA PHE A 78 10.96 2.29 22.66
C PHE A 78 9.46 2.04 22.91
N ASP A 79 9.00 2.20 24.15
CA ASP A 79 7.61 1.98 24.54
C ASP A 79 6.66 3.01 23.93
N GLU A 80 7.10 4.27 23.82
CA GLU A 80 6.33 5.30 23.12
C GLU A 80 6.26 5.02 21.61
N SER A 81 7.35 4.60 20.97
CA SER A 81 7.33 4.18 19.56
C SER A 81 6.35 3.02 19.33
N LEU A 82 6.34 2.04 20.25
CA LEU A 82 5.41 0.92 20.22
C LEU A 82 3.96 1.39 20.38
N THR A 83 3.72 2.34 21.29
CA THR A 83 2.41 2.91 21.57
C THR A 83 1.88 3.71 20.37
N ILE A 84 2.71 4.54 19.75
CA ILE A 84 2.36 5.30 18.54
C ILE A 84 1.93 4.33 17.43
N ARG A 85 2.73 3.29 17.17
CA ARG A 85 2.40 2.25 16.18
C ARG A 85 1.07 1.57 16.49
N ASN A 86 0.87 1.13 17.73
CA ASN A 86 -0.36 0.43 18.14
C ASN A 86 -1.58 1.33 18.02
N LYS A 87 -1.49 2.62 18.39
CA LYS A 87 -2.56 3.60 18.19
C LYS A 87 -2.91 3.79 16.71
N MET A 88 -1.91 3.83 15.82
CA MET A 88 -2.16 3.89 14.38
C MET A 88 -2.86 2.64 13.84
N LEU A 89 -2.46 1.45 14.31
CA LEU A 89 -3.15 0.19 13.94
C LEU A 89 -4.57 0.13 14.49
N GLN A 90 -4.77 0.58 15.73
CA GLN A 90 -6.09 0.66 16.36
C GLN A 90 -7.00 1.64 15.60
N MET A 91 -6.46 2.77 15.14
CA MET A 91 -7.20 3.74 14.32
C MET A 91 -7.77 3.12 13.04
N LEU A 92 -7.05 2.17 12.41
CA LEU A 92 -7.58 1.45 11.25
C LEU A 92 -8.82 0.61 11.62
N ILE A 93 -8.84 0.04 12.82
CA ILE A 93 -9.99 -0.71 13.34
C ILE A 93 -11.14 0.25 13.66
N ASP A 94 -10.86 1.33 14.39
CA ASP A 94 -11.87 2.29 14.86
C ASP A 94 -12.62 2.98 13.72
N TYR A 95 -11.91 3.29 12.63
CA TYR A 95 -12.51 3.86 11.43
C TYR A 95 -12.94 2.81 10.40
N GLU A 96 -12.82 1.52 10.71
CA GLU A 96 -13.16 0.38 9.83
C GLU A 96 -12.48 0.49 8.46
N ILE A 97 -11.19 0.84 8.47
CA ILE A 97 -10.38 0.97 7.27
C ILE A 97 -9.89 -0.42 6.86
N PRO A 98 -10.36 -0.96 5.73
CA PRO A 98 -9.90 -2.25 5.23
C PRO A 98 -8.45 -2.17 4.79
N VAL A 99 -7.72 -3.21 5.15
CA VAL A 99 -6.37 -3.50 4.65
C VAL A 99 -6.43 -4.78 3.85
N ILE A 100 -6.14 -4.69 2.56
CA ILE A 100 -6.12 -5.81 1.61
C ILE A 100 -4.67 -6.00 1.22
N TYR A 101 -4.13 -7.22 1.32
CA TYR A 101 -2.72 -7.43 1.02
C TYR A 101 -2.47 -8.78 0.35
N GLN A 102 -1.38 -8.84 -0.39
CA GLN A 102 -0.81 -10.06 -0.93
C GLN A 102 0.63 -10.22 -0.44
N ARG A 103 0.92 -11.38 0.15
CA ARG A 103 2.25 -11.73 0.66
C ARG A 103 2.90 -12.81 -0.20
N ILE A 104 4.15 -12.60 -0.58
CA ILE A 104 4.96 -13.54 -1.34
C ILE A 104 6.20 -13.92 -0.52
N ILE A 105 6.35 -15.21 -0.22
CA ILE A 105 7.59 -15.75 0.35
C ILE A 105 8.55 -16.03 -0.82
N LYS A 106 9.60 -15.21 -0.96
CA LYS A 106 10.41 -15.16 -2.20
C LYS A 106 11.04 -16.50 -2.57
N GLY A 107 11.59 -17.23 -1.59
CA GLY A 107 12.17 -18.55 -1.83
C GLY A 107 11.16 -19.62 -2.28
N LYS A 108 9.88 -19.51 -1.87
CA LYS A 108 8.82 -20.38 -2.38
C LYS A 108 8.38 -19.95 -3.78
N PHE A 109 8.35 -18.64 -4.02
CA PHE A 109 7.99 -18.07 -5.31
C PHE A 109 9.03 -18.37 -6.40
N GLU A 110 10.32 -18.37 -6.07
CA GLU A 110 11.38 -18.79 -6.98
C GLU A 110 11.15 -20.23 -7.47
N LYS A 111 10.92 -21.17 -6.53
CA LYS A 111 10.61 -22.57 -6.86
C LYS A 111 9.35 -22.70 -7.72
N PHE A 112 8.33 -21.89 -7.43
CA PHE A 112 7.12 -21.84 -8.25
C PHE A 112 7.42 -21.38 -9.68
N CYS A 113 8.21 -20.32 -9.85
CA CYS A 113 8.58 -19.81 -11.18
C CYS A 113 9.36 -20.85 -11.98
N GLU A 114 10.35 -21.50 -11.35
CA GLU A 114 11.14 -22.56 -11.98
C GLU A 114 10.26 -23.75 -12.41
N ALA A 115 9.31 -24.16 -11.57
CA ALA A 115 8.45 -25.30 -11.85
C ALA A 115 7.41 -25.03 -12.95
N ASN A 116 6.92 -23.79 -13.10
CA ASN A 116 5.82 -23.47 -14.02
C ASN A 116 6.27 -22.82 -15.32
N TYR A 117 7.41 -22.12 -15.32
CA TYR A 117 7.89 -21.36 -16.48
C TYR A 117 9.28 -21.80 -16.96
N GLY A 118 9.94 -22.66 -16.20
CA GLY A 118 11.24 -23.23 -16.54
C GLY A 118 12.41 -22.58 -15.80
N PRO A 119 13.59 -23.23 -15.83
CA PRO A 119 14.78 -22.78 -15.11
C PRO A 119 15.21 -21.36 -15.51
N GLY A 120 15.57 -20.53 -14.52
CA GLY A 120 16.08 -19.18 -14.74
C GLY A 120 15.02 -18.10 -14.96
N ILE A 121 13.74 -18.46 -15.13
CA ILE A 121 12.66 -17.48 -15.21
C ILE A 121 12.41 -16.87 -13.83
N LYS A 122 12.48 -15.54 -13.77
CA LYS A 122 12.18 -14.76 -12.57
C LYS A 122 11.15 -13.70 -12.90
N ILE A 123 10.08 -13.69 -12.12
CA ILE A 123 9.01 -12.69 -12.20
C ILE A 123 9.20 -11.74 -11.01
N ASN A 124 9.01 -10.44 -11.23
CA ASN A 124 9.04 -9.48 -10.13
C ASN A 124 7.85 -9.76 -9.19
N PRO A 125 8.06 -9.96 -7.88
CA PRO A 125 6.98 -10.21 -6.92
C PRO A 125 5.86 -9.16 -6.95
N TYR A 126 6.21 -7.89 -7.20
CA TYR A 126 5.23 -6.81 -7.33
C TYR A 126 4.23 -7.10 -8.45
N VAL A 127 4.72 -7.41 -9.65
CA VAL A 127 3.91 -7.71 -10.83
C VAL A 127 3.01 -8.91 -10.59
N MET A 128 3.51 -9.92 -9.88
CA MET A 128 2.71 -11.10 -9.54
C MET A 128 1.62 -10.76 -8.52
N ALA A 129 1.92 -9.96 -7.50
CA ALA A 129 0.99 -9.66 -6.42
C ALA A 129 -0.11 -8.67 -6.83
N PHE A 130 0.22 -7.71 -7.69
CA PHE A 130 -0.63 -6.58 -8.01
C PHE A 130 -2.02 -6.95 -8.56
N PRO A 131 -2.17 -7.85 -9.57
CA PRO A 131 -3.48 -8.26 -10.04
C PRO A 131 -4.39 -8.81 -8.93
N PHE A 132 -3.83 -9.59 -7.99
CA PHE A 132 -4.60 -10.16 -6.88
C PHE A 132 -5.10 -9.09 -5.92
N VAL A 133 -4.24 -8.10 -5.60
CA VAL A 133 -4.66 -6.95 -4.78
C VAL A 133 -5.78 -6.18 -5.47
N CYS A 134 -5.66 -5.89 -6.77
CA CYS A 134 -6.72 -5.22 -7.53
C CYS A 134 -8.05 -6.00 -7.52
N LEU A 135 -8.00 -7.32 -7.69
CA LEU A 135 -9.20 -8.17 -7.70
C LEU A 135 -9.87 -8.22 -6.33
N GLU A 136 -9.10 -8.30 -5.26
CA GLU A 136 -9.65 -8.28 -3.90
C GLU A 136 -10.23 -6.91 -3.54
N VAL A 137 -9.57 -5.81 -3.92
CA VAL A 137 -10.13 -4.46 -3.75
C VAL A 137 -11.43 -4.34 -4.55
N ASN A 138 -11.44 -4.76 -5.81
CA ASN A 138 -12.64 -4.74 -6.64
C ASN A 138 -13.79 -5.54 -6.00
N ARG A 139 -13.50 -6.74 -5.50
CA ARG A 139 -14.49 -7.58 -4.81
C ARG A 139 -15.01 -6.93 -3.53
N TYR A 140 -14.12 -6.30 -2.76
CA TYR A 140 -14.51 -5.54 -1.56
C TYR A 140 -15.48 -4.41 -1.91
N LEU A 141 -15.20 -3.64 -2.97
CA LEU A 141 -16.06 -2.55 -3.43
C LEU A 141 -17.42 -3.06 -3.95
N GLN A 142 -17.41 -4.12 -4.75
CA GLN A 142 -18.63 -4.76 -5.26
C GLN A 142 -19.57 -5.23 -4.13
N LYS A 143 -19.01 -5.74 -3.03
CA LYS A 143 -19.79 -6.14 -1.84
C LYS A 143 -20.46 -4.96 -1.14
N LYS A 144 -19.93 -3.73 -1.29
CA LYS A 144 -20.54 -2.53 -0.73
C LYS A 144 -21.62 -1.94 -1.62
N GLY A 145 -21.51 -2.09 -2.94
CA GLY A 145 -22.53 -1.69 -3.90
C GLY A 145 -21.97 -1.49 -5.30
N ALA A 146 -22.85 -1.51 -6.30
CA ALA A 146 -22.45 -1.31 -7.70
C ALA A 146 -21.82 0.08 -7.94
N GLU A 147 -22.31 1.11 -7.24
CA GLU A 147 -21.84 2.50 -7.34
C GLU A 147 -20.57 2.79 -6.52
N GLU A 148 -20.08 1.81 -5.74
CA GLU A 148 -18.88 1.97 -4.94
C GLU A 148 -17.64 1.85 -5.82
N LEU A 149 -17.15 3.01 -6.27
CA LEU A 149 -15.94 3.11 -7.08
C LEU A 149 -14.71 3.36 -6.20
N GLY A 150 -13.57 2.84 -6.64
CA GLY A 150 -12.26 3.01 -6.03
C GLY A 150 -11.27 3.68 -6.99
N MET A 151 -10.45 4.59 -6.48
CA MET A 151 -9.36 5.22 -7.21
C MET A 151 -8.03 4.70 -6.65
N LEU A 152 -7.21 4.09 -7.50
CA LEU A 152 -5.89 3.59 -7.10
C LEU A 152 -4.89 4.75 -7.02
N ILE A 153 -4.16 4.82 -5.91
CA ILE A 153 -3.12 5.81 -5.63
C ILE A 153 -1.85 5.04 -5.31
N PHE A 154 -0.77 5.38 -6.02
CA PHE A 154 0.52 4.71 -5.93
C PHE A 154 1.59 5.73 -5.55
N ASP A 155 2.59 5.27 -4.79
CA ASP A 155 3.85 6.02 -4.68
C ASP A 155 4.61 6.00 -6.03
N GLU A 156 5.52 6.94 -6.24
CA GLU A 156 6.31 7.02 -7.48
C GLU A 156 7.21 5.79 -7.65
N GLN A 157 6.74 4.81 -8.42
CA GLN A 157 7.53 3.64 -8.80
C GLN A 157 7.82 3.58 -10.29
N LYS A 158 8.93 4.21 -10.70
CA LYS A 158 9.32 4.29 -12.12
C LYS A 158 9.63 2.91 -12.74
N GLU A 159 10.11 1.95 -11.96
CA GLU A 159 10.56 0.64 -12.49
C GLU A 159 9.42 -0.32 -12.83
N THR A 160 8.33 -0.32 -12.07
CA THR A 160 7.18 -1.24 -12.24
C THR A 160 6.01 -0.58 -12.97
N PHE A 161 6.08 0.73 -13.21
CA PHE A 161 5.00 1.53 -13.78
C PHE A 161 4.37 0.93 -15.06
N GLN A 162 5.20 0.61 -16.06
CA GLN A 162 4.69 0.06 -17.33
C GLN A 162 3.99 -1.29 -17.15
N GLN A 163 4.44 -2.09 -16.18
CA GLN A 163 3.87 -3.42 -15.90
C GLN A 163 2.56 -3.29 -15.13
N VAL A 164 2.46 -2.31 -14.21
CA VAL A 164 1.22 -1.93 -13.53
C VAL A 164 0.18 -1.45 -14.55
N GLU A 165 0.54 -0.54 -15.45
CA GLU A 165 -0.39 -0.06 -16.48
C GLU A 165 -0.89 -1.19 -17.39
N ARG A 166 0.00 -2.09 -17.82
CA ARG A 166 -0.38 -3.26 -18.63
C ARG A 166 -1.34 -4.19 -17.87
N THR A 167 -1.08 -4.41 -16.58
CA THR A 167 -1.95 -5.24 -15.74
C THR A 167 -3.34 -4.62 -15.62
N LEU A 168 -3.41 -3.33 -15.32
CA LEU A 168 -4.67 -2.59 -15.24
C LEU A 168 -5.47 -2.71 -16.54
N ARG A 169 -4.83 -2.37 -17.67
CA ARG A 169 -5.45 -2.50 -19.00
C ARG A 169 -5.97 -3.91 -19.27
N THR A 170 -5.21 -4.94 -18.90
CA THR A 170 -5.63 -6.34 -19.09
C THR A 170 -6.84 -6.69 -18.23
N LEU A 171 -6.83 -6.30 -16.95
CA LEU A 171 -7.93 -6.55 -16.02
C LEU A 171 -9.21 -5.78 -16.39
N ARG A 172 -9.15 -4.76 -17.23
CA ARG A 172 -10.34 -3.98 -17.57
C ARG A 172 -10.80 -4.15 -19.02
N LEU A 173 -9.86 -4.06 -19.95
CA LEU A 173 -10.16 -3.88 -21.37
C LEU A 173 -9.99 -5.16 -22.17
N ASP A 174 -9.26 -6.15 -21.67
CA ASP A 174 -9.05 -7.39 -22.40
C ASP A 174 -10.34 -8.24 -22.37
N PRO A 175 -11.03 -8.41 -23.52
CA PRO A 175 -12.24 -9.22 -23.57
C PRO A 175 -11.96 -10.70 -23.31
N SER A 176 -10.73 -11.16 -23.53
CA SER A 176 -10.29 -12.54 -23.29
C SER A 176 -9.90 -12.80 -21.83
N SER A 177 -9.70 -11.75 -21.03
CA SER A 177 -9.42 -11.91 -19.60
C SER A 177 -10.67 -12.40 -18.86
N ILE A 178 -10.52 -13.53 -18.17
CA ILE A 178 -11.53 -14.08 -17.26
C ILE A 178 -11.67 -13.18 -16.02
N LEU A 179 -10.58 -12.50 -15.64
CA LEU A 179 -10.51 -11.65 -14.46
C LEU A 179 -10.77 -10.20 -14.85
N LYS A 180 -11.84 -9.61 -14.28
CA LYS A 180 -12.25 -8.24 -14.58
C LYS A 180 -12.40 -7.36 -13.35
N THR A 181 -11.95 -6.12 -13.47
CA THR A 181 -12.20 -5.06 -12.48
C THR A 181 -13.21 -4.06 -13.02
N THR A 182 -14.35 -3.93 -12.36
CA THR A 182 -15.47 -3.05 -12.76
C THR A 182 -15.57 -1.80 -11.88
N ASN A 183 -15.14 -1.90 -10.63
CA ASN A 183 -15.31 -0.89 -9.59
C ASN A 183 -14.02 -0.10 -9.32
N LEU A 184 -12.98 -0.26 -10.14
CA LEU A 184 -11.72 0.48 -10.04
C LEU A 184 -11.58 1.50 -11.19
N ILE A 185 -11.24 2.73 -10.83
CA ILE A 185 -10.90 3.83 -11.72
C ILE A 185 -9.38 3.87 -11.86
N GLU A 186 -8.91 3.67 -13.09
CA GLU A 186 -7.51 3.37 -13.44
C GLU A 186 -6.56 4.56 -13.57
N LYS A 187 -7.00 5.80 -13.36
CA LYS A 187 -6.06 6.91 -13.39
C LYS A 187 -5.26 6.88 -12.09
N GLY A 188 -4.18 6.10 -12.07
CA GLY A 188 -3.18 6.12 -11.01
C GLY A 188 -2.64 7.53 -10.91
N PHE A 189 -2.98 8.22 -9.84
CA PHE A 189 -2.38 9.52 -9.55
C PHE A 189 -1.07 9.24 -8.82
N PHE A 190 0.04 9.55 -9.48
CA PHE A 190 1.35 9.63 -8.84
C PHE A 190 1.40 10.96 -8.12
N VAL A 191 1.40 10.91 -6.79
CA VAL A 191 1.48 12.10 -5.97
C VAL A 191 2.88 12.13 -5.38
N ASP A 192 3.67 13.13 -5.76
CA ASP A 192 4.89 13.50 -5.04
C ASP A 192 4.49 13.85 -3.60
N SER A 193 4.91 13.05 -2.62
CA SER A 193 4.51 13.21 -1.21
C SER A 193 4.81 14.62 -0.67
N LYS A 194 5.78 15.33 -1.27
CA LYS A 194 6.15 16.71 -0.91
C LYS A 194 5.18 17.77 -1.42
N LYS A 195 4.30 17.45 -2.38
CA LYS A 195 3.34 18.39 -2.98
C LYS A 195 1.90 18.18 -2.51
N ALA A 196 1.66 17.18 -1.65
CA ALA A 196 0.32 16.81 -1.19
C ALA A 196 -0.26 17.71 -0.08
N CYS A 197 0.43 18.78 0.33
CA CYS A 197 -0.13 19.79 1.23
C CYS A 197 -1.09 20.72 0.47
N LEU A 198 -2.37 20.37 0.45
CA LEU A 198 -3.44 21.33 0.18
C LEU A 198 -3.73 22.13 1.46
N TYR A 199 -2.85 23.09 1.77
CA TYR A 199 -3.14 24.16 2.71
C TYR A 199 -2.78 25.50 2.05
N ASN A 200 -3.82 26.21 1.61
CA ASN A 200 -3.89 27.68 1.62
C ASN A 200 -5.07 28.05 2.51
#